data_AF-A0A809RCG6-F1
#
_entry.id   AF-A0A809RCG6-F1
#
_cell.length_a   1.000
_cell.length_b   1.000
_cell.length_c   1.000
_cell.angle_alpha   90.00
_cell.angle_beta   90.00
_cell.angle_gamma   90.00
#
_symmetry.space_group_name_H-M   'P 1'
#
loop_
_entity.id
_entity.type
_entity.pdbx_description
1 polymer ?
#
loop_
_entity_poly.entity_id
_entity_poly.type
_entity_poly.pdbx_seq_one_letter_code
_entity_poly.pdbx_strand_id
1 'polypeptide(L)'
;MFELEEYMKKLALAALVGVSAASYAAININFDLNYQTVLKPSSGSVFVTFTGTVDILLPSFFASGAVVEWPGNGSAFLSTTFAPSFLTYVTAATPGADYAGDLIIVEVASTDADGFYWLNGSTSGMSPLSELIVDASDGTNIASDNEFFGVTVVPEPASMAVLGLGALALIRRRKN
;
A
#
# COMPACT_ATOMS: atom_id res chain seq x y z
N MET A 1 37.37 -35.68 19.83
CA MET A 1 36.02 -36.04 19.36
C MET A 1 34.96 -35.06 19.87
N PHE A 2 35.00 -34.68 21.16
CA PHE A 2 34.07 -33.74 21.79
C PHE A 2 34.07 -32.32 21.17
N GLU A 3 35.26 -31.76 20.85
CA GLU A 3 35.37 -30.41 20.28
C GLU A 3 34.85 -30.30 18.84
N LEU A 4 34.94 -31.38 18.05
CA LEU A 4 34.45 -31.40 16.67
C LEU A 4 32.91 -31.37 16.64
N GLU A 5 32.29 -32.06 17.60
CA GLU A 5 30.83 -32.12 17.74
C GLU A 5 30.26 -30.76 18.21
N GLU A 6 30.98 -30.08 19.11
CA GLU A 6 30.60 -28.75 19.58
C GLU A 6 30.75 -27.68 18.49
N TYR A 7 31.79 -27.77 17.65
CA TYR A 7 31.98 -26.89 16.50
C TYR A 7 30.89 -27.06 15.45
N MET A 8 30.51 -28.31 15.13
CA MET A 8 29.42 -28.60 14.19
C MET A 8 28.05 -28.13 14.69
N LYS A 9 27.79 -28.22 16.01
CA LYS A 9 26.56 -27.68 16.62
C LYS A 9 26.50 -26.15 16.55
N LYS A 10 27.63 -25.46 16.77
CA LYS A 10 27.72 -24.00 16.62
C LYS A 10 27.54 -23.56 15.16
N LEU A 11 28.09 -24.31 14.21
CA LEU A 11 27.93 -24.05 12.79
C LEU A 11 26.48 -24.26 12.33
N ALA A 12 25.83 -25.33 12.79
CA ALA A 12 24.42 -25.60 12.51
C ALA A 12 23.51 -24.53 13.12
N LEU A 13 23.80 -24.06 14.34
CA LEU A 13 23.04 -22.99 14.97
C LEU A 13 23.24 -21.64 14.26
N ALA A 14 24.46 -21.31 13.83
CA ALA A 14 24.72 -20.11 13.04
C ALA A 14 24.03 -20.16 11.66
N ALA A 15 23.99 -21.32 11.02
CA ALA A 15 23.24 -21.53 9.78
C ALA A 15 21.72 -21.36 10.01
N LEU A 16 21.17 -21.90 11.09
CA LEU A 16 19.74 -21.78 11.41
C LEU A 16 19.33 -20.32 11.69
N VAL A 17 20.14 -19.59 12.46
CA VAL A 17 19.90 -18.15 12.73
C VAL A 17 20.04 -17.33 11.44
N GLY A 18 20.99 -17.68 10.56
CA GLY A 18 21.14 -17.05 9.25
C GLY A 18 19.94 -17.25 8.33
N VAL A 19 19.33 -18.45 8.32
CA VAL A 19 18.12 -18.74 7.53
C VAL A 19 16.92 -17.93 8.02
N SER A 20 16.73 -17.79 9.34
CA SER A 20 15.63 -16.99 9.90
C SER A 20 15.81 -15.47 9.72
N ALA A 21 17.04 -14.98 9.64
CA ALA A 21 17.31 -13.56 9.37
C ALA A 21 17.19 -13.24 7.88
N ALA A 22 17.52 -14.19 7.00
CA ALA A 22 17.40 -14.04 5.56
C ALA A 22 15.94 -13.93 5.11
N SER A 23 14.99 -14.60 5.77
CA SER A 23 13.58 -14.55 5.38
C SER A 23 12.96 -13.15 5.53
N TYR A 24 13.30 -12.35 6.54
CA TYR A 24 12.74 -10.99 6.64
C TYR A 24 13.31 -9.99 5.63
N ALA A 25 14.52 -10.23 5.10
CA ALA A 25 15.17 -9.34 4.13
C ALA A 25 15.02 -9.83 2.68
N ALA A 26 14.06 -10.72 2.39
CA ALA A 26 13.93 -11.35 1.07
C ALA A 26 13.07 -10.56 0.08
N ILE A 27 12.33 -9.56 0.55
CA ILE A 27 11.43 -8.73 -0.24
C ILE A 27 11.52 -7.27 0.23
N ASN A 28 11.36 -6.35 -0.71
CA ASN A 28 11.24 -4.91 -0.45
C ASN A 28 10.17 -4.32 -1.38
N ILE A 29 9.27 -3.50 -0.86
CA ILE A 29 8.20 -2.84 -1.61
C ILE A 29 8.37 -1.34 -1.43
N ASN A 30 8.22 -0.57 -2.50
CA ASN A 30 8.20 0.88 -2.41
C ASN A 30 7.15 1.46 -3.33
N PHE A 31 6.30 2.35 -2.81
CA PHE A 31 5.49 3.21 -3.67
C PHE A 31 6.35 4.36 -4.22
N ASP A 32 6.09 4.75 -5.47
CA ASP A 32 6.68 5.98 -6.01
C ASP A 32 6.14 7.22 -5.29
N LEU A 33 4.86 7.17 -4.90
CA LEU A 33 4.16 8.19 -4.12
C LEU A 33 3.14 7.55 -3.17
N ASN A 34 3.41 7.64 -1.87
CA ASN A 34 2.54 7.07 -0.83
C ASN A 34 1.25 7.85 -0.62
N TYR A 35 1.25 9.17 -0.84
CA TYR A 35 0.12 10.03 -0.53
C TYR A 35 -0.24 10.88 -1.74
N GLN A 36 -1.50 10.77 -2.18
CA GLN A 36 -2.00 11.48 -3.35
C GLN A 36 -3.19 12.36 -3.00
N THR A 37 -3.25 13.56 -3.56
CA THR A 37 -4.41 14.46 -3.46
C THR A 37 -5.23 14.40 -4.73
N VAL A 38 -6.55 14.24 -4.59
CA VAL A 38 -7.46 13.98 -5.71
C VAL A 38 -8.64 14.93 -5.63
N LEU A 39 -8.93 15.59 -6.75
CA LEU A 39 -10.15 16.37 -6.91
C LEU A 39 -11.34 15.40 -7.03
N LYS A 40 -12.30 15.53 -6.12
CA LYS A 40 -13.54 14.75 -6.20
C LYS A 40 -14.27 15.08 -7.50
N PRO A 41 -14.73 14.07 -8.27
CA PRO A 41 -15.47 14.34 -9.49
C PRO A 41 -16.87 14.89 -9.19
N SER A 42 -17.39 15.71 -10.09
CA SER A 42 -18.77 16.22 -10.00
C SER A 42 -19.82 15.14 -10.25
N SER A 43 -19.45 14.07 -10.95
CA SER A 43 -20.28 12.89 -11.22
C SER A 43 -19.40 11.68 -11.55
N GLY A 44 -19.91 10.47 -11.30
CA GLY A 44 -19.16 9.24 -11.54
C GLY A 44 -18.01 9.05 -10.55
N SER A 45 -16.90 8.51 -11.04
CA SER A 45 -15.71 8.19 -10.25
C SER A 45 -14.42 8.57 -10.99
N VAL A 46 -13.35 8.81 -10.24
CA VAL A 46 -11.98 8.90 -10.73
C VAL A 46 -11.15 7.79 -10.11
N PHE A 47 -10.13 7.33 -10.83
CA PHE A 47 -9.25 6.25 -10.38
C PHE A 47 -7.85 6.80 -10.12
N VAL A 48 -7.31 6.44 -8.97
CA VAL A 48 -6.00 6.85 -8.48
C VAL A 48 -5.12 5.61 -8.51
N THR A 49 -4.16 5.59 -9.40
CA THR A 49 -3.21 4.47 -9.51
C THR A 49 -2.00 4.78 -8.63
N PHE A 50 -1.66 3.84 -7.76
CA PHE A 50 -0.39 3.85 -7.04
C PHE A 50 0.58 2.93 -7.78
N THR A 51 1.71 3.50 -8.18
CA THR A 51 2.81 2.79 -8.85
C THR A 51 3.96 2.58 -7.87
N GLY A 52 4.81 1.61 -8.16
CA GLY A 52 5.97 1.33 -7.34
C GLY A 52 6.73 0.09 -7.78
N THR A 53 7.57 -0.41 -6.88
CA THR A 53 8.39 -1.60 -7.08
C THR A 53 8.13 -2.67 -6.03
N VAL A 54 8.36 -3.92 -6.43
CA VAL A 54 8.55 -5.06 -5.54
C VAL A 54 9.85 -5.74 -5.95
N ASP A 55 10.84 -5.69 -5.07
CA ASP A 55 12.16 -6.27 -5.30
C ASP A 55 12.27 -7.58 -4.51
N ILE A 56 12.59 -8.68 -5.19
CA ILE A 56 12.86 -9.97 -4.58
C ILE A 56 14.37 -10.08 -4.37
N LEU A 57 14.79 -9.83 -3.14
CA LEU A 57 16.20 -9.68 -2.75
C LEU A 57 16.94 -11.02 -2.68
N LEU A 58 16.22 -12.14 -2.59
CA LEU A 58 16.77 -13.49 -2.61
C LEU A 58 16.28 -14.28 -3.82
N PRO A 59 17.18 -14.79 -4.70
CA PRO A 59 16.77 -15.47 -5.94
C PRO A 59 15.91 -16.73 -5.77
N SER A 60 15.90 -17.33 -4.58
CA SER A 60 15.07 -18.51 -4.27
C SER A 60 13.64 -18.17 -3.87
N PHE A 61 13.37 -16.91 -3.52
CA PHE A 61 12.04 -16.43 -3.16
C PHE A 61 11.27 -15.99 -4.39
N PHE A 62 9.95 -16.01 -4.31
CA PHE A 62 9.02 -15.46 -5.30
C PHE A 62 7.87 -14.76 -4.57
N ALA A 63 7.27 -13.74 -5.18
CA ALA A 63 6.04 -13.14 -4.67
C ALA A 63 4.94 -14.22 -4.59
N SER A 64 4.30 -14.36 -3.43
CA SER A 64 3.37 -15.45 -3.12
C SER A 64 2.00 -14.99 -2.66
N GLY A 65 1.85 -13.72 -2.28
CA GLY A 65 0.59 -13.17 -1.81
C GLY A 65 0.64 -11.65 -1.74
N ALA A 66 -0.54 -11.03 -1.77
CA ALA A 66 -0.69 -9.60 -1.52
C ALA A 66 -2.02 -9.33 -0.81
N VAL A 67 -1.99 -8.38 0.13
CA VAL A 67 -3.15 -7.89 0.86
C VAL A 67 -3.14 -6.37 0.78
N VAL A 68 -4.30 -5.77 0.50
CA VAL A 68 -4.47 -4.32 0.51
C VAL A 68 -5.49 -3.94 1.56
N GLU A 69 -5.10 -3.03 2.44
CA GLU A 69 -5.97 -2.45 3.45
C GLU A 69 -6.54 -1.14 2.92
N TRP A 70 -7.87 -1.07 2.79
CA TRP A 70 -8.51 0.03 2.09
C TRP A 70 -8.35 1.37 2.82
N PRO A 71 -8.10 2.47 2.09
CA PRO A 71 -7.95 3.82 2.63
C PRO A 71 -9.25 4.36 3.21
N GLY A 72 -9.19 4.72 4.49
CA GLY A 72 -10.32 5.14 5.31
C GLY A 72 -10.13 6.48 6.01
N ASN A 73 -11.24 7.14 6.31
CA ASN A 73 -11.27 8.43 7.01
C ASN A 73 -11.87 8.36 8.42
N GLY A 74 -12.06 7.14 8.94
CA GLY A 74 -12.68 6.89 10.25
C GLY A 74 -14.21 6.82 10.22
N SER A 75 -14.85 7.04 9.07
CA SER A 75 -16.31 6.87 8.88
C SER A 75 -16.67 6.10 7.62
N ALA A 76 -15.83 6.18 6.59
CA ALA A 76 -16.00 5.48 5.31
C ALA A 76 -14.63 5.05 4.75
N PHE A 77 -14.67 4.22 3.70
CA PHE A 77 -13.53 3.66 3.00
C PHE A 77 -13.66 3.89 1.50
N LEU A 78 -12.53 4.12 0.82
CA LEU A 78 -12.49 4.12 -0.63
C LEU A 78 -12.21 2.71 -1.14
N SER A 79 -12.93 2.32 -2.18
CA SER A 79 -12.74 1.02 -2.83
C SER A 79 -11.33 0.94 -3.41
N THR A 80 -10.63 -0.17 -3.14
CA THR A 80 -9.28 -0.40 -3.66
C THR A 80 -9.17 -1.79 -4.27
N THR A 81 -8.53 -1.87 -5.43
CA THR A 81 -8.30 -3.11 -6.17
C THR A 81 -6.84 -3.24 -6.56
N PHE A 82 -6.35 -4.47 -6.74
CA PHE A 82 -5.02 -4.70 -7.31
C PHE A 82 -5.03 -4.39 -8.80
N ALA A 83 -3.93 -3.80 -9.28
CA ALA A 83 -3.73 -3.66 -10.71
C ALA A 83 -3.60 -5.05 -11.37
N PRO A 84 -4.20 -5.28 -12.56
CA PRO A 84 -4.19 -6.61 -13.17
C PRO A 84 -2.78 -7.17 -13.46
N SER A 85 -1.85 -6.29 -13.85
CA SER A 85 -0.44 -6.65 -14.10
C SER A 85 0.26 -7.07 -12.81
N PHE A 86 0.03 -6.36 -11.71
CA PHE A 86 0.54 -6.73 -10.40
C PHE A 86 -0.02 -8.05 -9.90
N LEU A 87 -1.33 -8.28 -10.03
CA LEU A 87 -1.93 -9.56 -9.65
C LEU A 87 -1.37 -10.74 -10.49
N THR A 88 -1.09 -10.50 -11.77
CA THR A 88 -0.44 -11.49 -12.64
C THR A 88 0.98 -11.79 -12.15
N TYR A 89 1.73 -10.76 -11.75
CA TYR A 89 3.07 -10.92 -11.17
C TYR A 89 3.05 -11.75 -9.88
N VAL A 90 2.19 -11.39 -8.92
CA VAL A 90 2.09 -12.09 -7.62
C VAL A 90 1.67 -13.55 -7.79
N THR A 91 0.81 -13.86 -8.76
CA THR A 91 0.34 -15.25 -8.98
C THR A 91 1.27 -16.08 -9.88
N ALA A 92 2.24 -15.46 -10.57
CA ALA A 92 3.19 -16.16 -11.43
C ALA A 92 4.21 -17.01 -10.65
N ALA A 93 4.43 -16.71 -9.36
CA ALA A 93 5.34 -17.44 -8.47
C ALA A 93 6.74 -17.67 -9.09
N THR A 94 7.28 -16.64 -9.75
CA THR A 94 8.56 -16.73 -10.46
C THR A 94 9.72 -16.35 -9.52
N PRO A 95 10.68 -17.26 -9.25
CA PRO A 95 11.77 -16.99 -8.32
C PRO A 95 12.68 -15.85 -8.79
N GLY A 96 13.03 -14.95 -7.87
CA GLY A 96 13.92 -13.80 -8.10
C GLY A 96 13.37 -12.76 -9.08
N ALA A 97 12.07 -12.80 -9.38
CA ALA A 97 11.46 -11.84 -10.29
C ALA A 97 11.06 -10.56 -9.54
N ASP A 98 11.60 -9.43 -9.98
CA ASP A 98 11.18 -8.11 -9.53
C ASP A 98 9.96 -7.62 -10.33
N TYR A 99 9.26 -6.63 -9.77
CA TYR A 99 8.14 -5.95 -10.42
C TYR A 99 8.31 -4.43 -10.33
N ALA A 100 7.94 -3.73 -11.39
CA ALA A 100 7.79 -2.28 -11.40
C ALA A 100 6.57 -1.90 -12.24
N GLY A 101 5.69 -1.07 -11.69
CA GLY A 101 4.48 -0.61 -12.37
C GLY A 101 3.33 -0.32 -11.42
N ASP A 102 2.11 -0.38 -11.95
CA ASP A 102 0.87 -0.17 -11.20
C ASP A 102 0.68 -1.28 -10.16
N LEU A 103 0.52 -0.92 -8.88
CA LEU A 103 0.33 -1.88 -7.79
C LEU A 103 -1.14 -2.00 -7.41
N ILE A 104 -1.76 -0.86 -7.08
CA ILE A 104 -3.16 -0.77 -6.63
C ILE A 104 -3.87 0.41 -7.29
N ILE A 105 -5.18 0.30 -7.39
CA ILE A 105 -6.08 1.30 -7.97
C ILE A 105 -7.16 1.62 -6.94
N VAL A 106 -7.20 2.87 -6.50
CA VAL A 106 -8.21 3.41 -5.59
C VAL A 106 -9.28 4.14 -6.40
N GLU A 107 -10.54 3.83 -6.17
CA GLU A 107 -11.67 4.55 -6.75
C GLU A 107 -12.14 5.65 -5.80
N VAL A 108 -12.29 6.87 -6.32
CA VAL A 108 -12.91 8.00 -5.62
C VAL A 108 -14.18 8.38 -6.38
N ALA A 109 -15.32 8.09 -5.76
CA ALA A 109 -16.63 8.42 -6.30
C ALA A 109 -17.03 9.86 -5.94
N SER A 110 -17.89 10.45 -6.77
CA SER A 110 -18.51 11.76 -6.52
C SER A 110 -19.34 11.80 -5.23
N THR A 111 -19.77 10.64 -4.73
CA THR A 111 -20.51 10.47 -3.47
C THR A 111 -19.62 10.40 -2.23
N ASP A 112 -18.30 10.26 -2.39
CA ASP A 112 -17.39 10.20 -1.25
C ASP A 112 -17.28 11.54 -0.53
N ALA A 113 -17.03 11.47 0.77
CA ALA A 113 -16.81 12.65 1.59
C ALA A 113 -15.43 13.25 1.28
N ASP A 114 -15.29 14.56 1.46
CA ASP A 114 -13.97 15.19 1.41
C ASP A 114 -13.18 14.83 2.68
N GLY A 115 -11.87 14.66 2.58
CA GLY A 115 -11.04 14.39 3.76
C GLY A 115 -9.82 13.51 3.51
N PHE A 116 -9.17 13.13 4.60
CA PHE A 116 -7.98 12.27 4.61
C PHE A 116 -8.40 10.81 4.74
N TYR A 117 -8.18 10.03 3.69
CA TYR A 117 -8.39 8.59 3.65
C TYR A 117 -7.06 7.86 3.82
N TRP A 118 -6.50 7.91 5.02
CA TRP A 118 -5.18 7.35 5.34
C TRP A 118 -5.26 6.27 6.42
N LEU A 119 -6.39 6.15 7.10
CA LEU A 119 -6.62 5.16 8.16
C LEU A 119 -6.96 3.82 7.55
N ASN A 120 -6.47 2.75 8.16
CA ASN A 120 -6.88 1.40 7.79
C ASN A 120 -8.39 1.23 7.94
N GLY A 121 -9.05 0.74 6.89
CA GLY A 121 -10.47 0.40 6.91
C GLY A 121 -10.84 -1.01 7.34
N SER A 122 -9.85 -1.85 7.63
CA SER A 122 -10.06 -3.21 8.03
C SER A 122 -10.43 -3.31 9.51
N THR A 123 -11.27 -4.29 9.83
CA THR A 123 -11.60 -4.69 11.20
C THR A 123 -10.52 -5.60 11.82
N SER A 124 -9.41 -5.88 11.12
CA SER A 124 -8.37 -6.82 11.56
C SER A 124 -7.47 -6.25 12.66
N GLY A 125 -7.43 -4.91 12.82
CA GLY A 125 -6.71 -4.22 13.88
C GLY A 125 -5.19 -4.29 13.77
N MET A 126 -4.63 -4.67 12.62
CA MET A 126 -3.18 -4.86 12.43
C MET A 126 -2.42 -3.54 12.29
N SER A 127 -3.02 -2.51 11.68
CA SER A 127 -2.36 -1.23 11.42
C SER A 127 -3.32 -0.05 11.56
N PRO A 128 -2.90 1.11 12.12
CA PRO A 128 -3.73 2.31 12.17
C PRO A 128 -3.86 3.00 10.80
N LEU A 129 -2.97 2.70 9.85
CA LEU A 129 -2.91 3.31 8.53
C LEU A 129 -3.14 2.27 7.43
N SER A 130 -3.60 2.72 6.27
CA SER A 130 -3.74 1.84 5.11
C SER A 130 -2.41 1.44 4.52
N GLU A 131 -2.28 0.17 4.19
CA GLU A 131 -1.05 -0.44 3.72
C GLU A 131 -1.30 -1.48 2.61
N LEU A 132 -0.32 -1.60 1.74
CA LEU A 132 -0.15 -2.73 0.85
C LEU A 132 0.89 -3.66 1.49
N ILE A 133 0.52 -4.92 1.70
CA ILE A 133 1.41 -5.97 2.19
C ILE A 133 1.65 -6.93 1.04
N VAL A 134 2.90 -7.30 0.81
CA VAL A 134 3.26 -8.35 -0.16
C VAL A 134 4.13 -9.39 0.53
N ASP A 135 3.75 -10.64 0.33
CA ASP A 135 4.47 -11.79 0.83
C ASP A 135 5.33 -12.39 -0.27
N ALA A 136 6.54 -12.81 0.08
CA ALA A 136 7.37 -13.68 -0.74
C ALA A 136 7.65 -15.00 -0.04
N SER A 137 7.78 -16.09 -0.80
CA SER A 137 8.06 -17.41 -0.27
C SER A 137 9.11 -18.14 -1.09
N ASP A 138 9.87 -19.02 -0.45
CA ASP A 138 10.71 -20.03 -1.11
C ASP A 138 10.06 -21.43 -1.11
N GLY A 139 8.77 -21.51 -0.74
CA GLY A 139 8.00 -22.75 -0.56
C GLY A 139 8.10 -23.35 0.85
N THR A 140 8.99 -22.85 1.71
CA THR A 140 9.12 -23.29 3.12
C THR A 140 8.99 -22.11 4.09
N ASN A 141 9.67 -21.01 3.79
CA ASN A 141 9.69 -19.78 4.56
C ASN A 141 8.80 -18.73 3.89
N ILE A 142 8.35 -17.76 4.68
CA ILE A 142 7.61 -16.59 4.21
C ILE A 142 8.32 -15.34 4.72
N ALA A 143 8.47 -14.40 3.80
CA ALA A 143 8.92 -13.04 4.00
C ALA A 143 7.73 -12.11 3.73
N SER A 144 7.61 -11.03 4.48
CA SER A 144 6.58 -10.03 4.23
C SER A 144 7.20 -8.65 4.33
N ASP A 145 6.79 -7.76 3.43
CA ASP A 145 7.06 -6.34 3.54
C ASP A 145 5.74 -5.57 3.34
N ASN A 146 5.70 -4.33 3.81
CA ASN A 146 4.52 -3.50 3.73
C ASN A 146 4.86 -2.04 3.46
N GLU A 147 3.97 -1.35 2.75
CA GLU A 147 4.12 0.09 2.49
C GLU A 147 2.81 0.83 2.70
N PHE A 148 2.88 1.96 3.40
CA PHE A 148 1.72 2.79 3.72
C PHE A 148 1.29 3.65 2.54
N PHE A 149 -0.02 3.84 2.38
CA PHE A 149 -0.55 4.73 1.37
C PHE A 149 -1.81 5.47 1.84
N GLY A 150 -2.20 6.50 1.10
CA GLY A 150 -3.42 7.23 1.39
C GLY A 150 -3.84 8.22 0.31
N VAL A 151 -5.13 8.54 0.31
CA VAL A 151 -5.71 9.52 -0.61
C VAL A 151 -6.31 10.67 0.18
N THR A 152 -6.05 11.90 -0.24
CA THR A 152 -6.73 13.10 0.25
C THR A 152 -7.74 13.54 -0.79
N VAL A 153 -9.03 13.43 -0.47
CA VAL A 153 -10.12 13.85 -1.35
C VAL A 153 -10.45 15.31 -1.05
N VAL A 154 -10.35 16.16 -2.08
CA VAL A 154 -10.66 17.59 -1.99
C VAL A 154 -11.84 17.98 -2.88
N PRO A 155 -12.61 19.01 -2.51
CA PRO A 155 -13.77 19.45 -3.29
C PRO A 155 -13.41 19.82 -4.72
N GLU A 156 -14.36 19.65 -5.64
CA GLU A 156 -14.16 20.12 -7.01
C GLU A 156 -13.97 21.66 -7.08
N PRO A 157 -13.21 22.17 -8.07
CA PRO A 157 -12.95 23.60 -8.19
C PRO A 157 -14.20 24.48 -8.29
N ALA A 158 -15.29 23.98 -8.90
CA ALA A 158 -16.55 24.73 -9.01
C ALA A 158 -17.20 25.00 -7.65
N SER A 159 -17.18 24.00 -6.76
CA SER A 159 -17.66 24.15 -5.38
C SER A 159 -16.83 25.19 -4.61
N MET A 160 -15.51 25.21 -4.82
CA MET A 160 -14.62 26.22 -4.23
C MET A 160 -14.90 27.63 -4.78
N ALA A 161 -15.20 27.76 -6.08
CA ALA A 161 -15.55 29.03 -6.70
C ALA A 161 -16.88 29.58 -6.17
N VAL A 162 -17.91 28.74 -6.04
CA VAL A 162 -19.20 29.13 -5.46
C VAL A 162 -19.05 29.57 -4.01
N LEU A 163 -18.26 28.86 -3.21
CA LEU A 163 -17.94 29.27 -1.83
C LEU A 163 -17.28 30.65 -1.80
N GLY A 164 -16.27 30.87 -2.65
CA GLY A 164 -15.56 32.15 -2.77
C GLY A 164 -16.49 33.30 -3.16
N LEU A 165 -17.35 33.08 -4.15
CA LEU A 165 -18.34 34.06 -4.60
C LEU A 165 -19.40 34.35 -3.51
N GLY A 166 -19.85 33.32 -2.79
CA GLY A 166 -20.78 33.46 -1.67
C GLY A 166 -20.19 34.26 -0.51
N ALA A 167 -18.92 34.00 -0.15
CA ALA A 167 -18.20 34.77 0.87
C ALA A 167 -18.04 36.24 0.46
N LEU A 168 -17.67 36.51 -0.81
CA LEU A 168 -17.58 37.86 -1.38
C LEU A 168 -18.92 38.60 -1.32
N ALA A 169 -20.02 37.93 -1.69
CA ALA A 169 -21.36 38.51 -1.63
C ALA A 169 -21.78 38.86 -0.19
N LEU A 170 -21.46 38.00 0.79
CA LEU A 170 -21.73 38.25 2.21
C LEU A 170 -20.92 39.43 2.75
N ILE A 171 -19.63 39.53 2.41
CA ILE A 171 -18.78 40.65 2.79
C ILE A 171 -19.33 41.96 2.19
N ARG A 172 -19.75 41.95 0.92
CA ARG A 172 -20.33 43.11 0.26
C ARG A 172 -21.63 43.56 0.93
N ARG A 173 -22.49 42.62 1.35
CA ARG A 173 -23.73 42.92 2.08
C ARG A 173 -23.47 43.54 3.46
N ARG A 174 -22.37 43.18 4.13
CA ARG A 174 -22.01 43.75 5.45
C ARG A 174 -21.39 45.14 5.38
N LYS A 175 -20.93 45.58 4.20
CA LYS A 175 -20.31 46.89 3.98
C LYS A 175 -21.31 47.96 3.48
N ASN A 176 -22.52 47.55 3.10
CA ASN A 176 -23.65 48.42 2.78
C ASN A 176 -24.59 48.49 3.97
#